data_AF-A0A537C4S1-F1
#
_entry.id   AF-A0A537C4S1-F1
#
_cell.length_a   1.000
_cell.length_b   1.000
_cell.length_c   1.000
_cell.angle_alpha   90.00
_cell.angle_beta   90.00
_cell.angle_gamma   90.00
#
_symmetry.space_group_name_H-M   'P 1'
#
loop_
_entity.id
_entity.type
_entity.pdbx_description
1 polymer ?
#
loop_
_entity_poly.entity_id
_entity_poly.type
_entity_poly.pdbx_seq_one_letter_code
_entity_poly.pdbx_strand_id
1 'polypeptide(L)'
;MLRRCISSGDYTEPVRALIFIAALFATQALAQQWPQKPVRLVVPFPPGGVTDSIARITVDWLAPRLGQPVIAENKPGASGAIAAEFVARSAPDGYTLFMAASPQLAIVPHVQKIPYDPVKDFAPVSIVGASAFGLGVNDRLPPKSLAEFVDYAGLLRQPQ
;
A
#
# COMPACT_ATOMS: atom_id res chain seq x y z
N MET A 1 48.57 24.92 63.10
CA MET A 1 48.70 23.71 62.24
C MET A 1 47.34 23.37 61.66
N LEU A 2 47.30 22.99 60.38
CA LEU A 2 46.13 22.58 59.56
C LEU A 2 45.22 23.69 59.01
N ARG A 3 45.46 24.05 57.74
CA ARG A 3 44.37 24.13 56.73
C ARG A 3 44.93 23.71 55.36
N ARG A 4 44.35 22.63 54.86
CA ARG A 4 44.68 21.91 53.63
C ARG A 4 44.42 22.76 52.38
N CYS A 5 45.37 22.70 51.46
CA CYS A 5 45.22 23.01 50.05
C CYS A 5 44.11 22.12 49.44
N ILE A 6 43.04 22.72 48.93
CA ILE A 6 42.08 22.05 48.03
C ILE A 6 42.54 22.40 46.62
N SER A 7 43.15 21.43 45.94
CA SER A 7 43.46 21.50 44.51
C SER A 7 42.15 21.35 43.74
N SER A 8 41.82 22.37 42.96
CA SER A 8 40.76 22.35 41.95
C SER A 8 41.20 21.45 40.80
N GLY A 9 40.76 20.20 40.82
CA GLY A 9 40.91 19.30 39.68
C GLY A 9 39.94 19.70 38.57
N ASP A 10 40.46 20.03 37.41
CA ASP A 10 39.70 20.31 36.19
C ASP A 10 39.02 19.02 35.68
N TYR A 11 37.78 18.78 36.11
CA TYR A 11 36.95 17.64 35.66
C TYR A 11 36.41 17.82 34.21
N THR A 12 36.75 18.92 33.54
CA THR A 12 36.26 19.27 32.19
C THR A 12 36.92 18.47 31.07
N GLU A 13 38.17 18.03 31.26
CA GLU A 13 38.94 17.24 30.30
C GLU A 13 38.39 15.80 30.09
N PRO A 14 38.07 15.00 31.14
CA PRO A 14 37.54 13.64 30.93
C PRO A 14 36.14 13.64 30.29
N VAL A 15 35.34 14.68 30.53
CA VAL A 15 34.00 14.81 29.94
C VAL A 15 34.09 15.05 28.43
N ARG A 16 35.03 15.89 27.98
CA ARG A 16 35.29 16.12 26.55
C ARG A 16 35.79 14.86 25.84
N ALA A 17 36.67 14.09 26.49
CA ALA A 17 37.17 12.83 25.96
C ALA A 17 36.05 11.76 25.83
N LEU A 18 35.14 11.66 26.81
CA LEU A 18 34.00 10.73 26.74
C LEU A 18 33.03 11.07 25.59
N ILE A 19 32.76 12.36 25.35
CA ILE A 19 31.89 12.81 24.26
C ILE A 19 32.51 12.48 22.90
N PHE A 20 33.82 12.64 22.75
CA PHE A 20 34.55 12.28 21.52
C PHE A 20 34.51 10.78 21.23
N ILE A 21 34.65 9.94 22.26
CA ILE A 21 34.57 8.48 22.13
C ILE A 21 33.15 8.04 21.76
N ALA A 22 32.11 8.62 22.36
CA ALA A 22 30.72 8.32 22.01
C ALA A 22 30.38 8.71 20.55
N ALA A 23 30.98 9.79 20.03
CA ALA A 23 30.82 10.20 18.64
C ALA A 23 31.50 9.25 17.65
N LEU A 24 32.59 8.57 18.04
CA LEU A 24 33.28 7.57 17.22
C LEU A 24 32.52 6.23 17.09
N PHE A 25 31.63 5.92 18.05
CA PHE A 25 30.76 4.73 17.98
C PHE A 25 29.41 4.97 17.28
N ALA A 26 29.10 6.22 16.89
CA ALA A 26 27.84 6.56 16.23
C ALA A 26 27.79 6.21 14.73
N THR A 27 28.87 5.68 14.15
CA THR A 27 29.02 5.44 12.71
C THR A 27 28.83 3.97 12.33
N GLN A 28 27.63 3.43 12.54
CA GLN A 28 27.14 2.24 11.82
C GLN A 28 25.65 1.97 12.09
N ALA A 29 24.78 2.90 11.66
CA ALA A 29 23.43 2.47 11.30
C ALA A 29 23.56 1.63 10.02
N LEU A 30 23.76 0.31 10.16
CA LEU A 30 23.60 -0.60 9.03
C LEU A 30 22.16 -0.46 8.58
N ALA A 31 21.95 0.18 7.43
CA ALA A 31 20.66 0.20 6.77
C ALA A 31 20.22 -1.26 6.62
N GLN A 32 19.25 -1.66 7.44
CA GLN A 32 18.72 -3.01 7.42
C GLN A 32 18.15 -3.23 6.03
N GLN A 33 18.67 -4.23 5.32
CA GLN A 33 18.28 -4.51 3.95
C GLN A 33 16.80 -4.93 3.98
N TRP A 34 15.92 -4.09 3.47
CA TRP A 34 14.51 -4.41 3.31
C TRP A 34 14.34 -5.29 2.06
N PRO A 35 13.46 -6.31 2.07
CA PRO A 35 12.68 -6.81 3.21
C PRO A 35 13.39 -7.93 4.01
N GLN A 36 13.11 -8.02 5.32
CA GLN A 36 13.63 -9.10 6.21
C GLN A 36 12.57 -10.09 6.69
N LYS A 37 11.31 -9.84 6.37
CA LYS A 37 10.17 -10.69 6.70
C LYS A 37 9.18 -10.64 5.52
N PRO A 38 8.20 -11.55 5.46
CA PRO A 38 7.21 -11.54 4.40
C PRO A 38 6.51 -10.19 4.23
N VAL A 39 6.27 -9.80 2.98
CA VAL A 39 5.52 -8.60 2.60
C VAL A 39 4.09 -9.01 2.27
N ARG A 40 3.11 -8.23 2.73
CA ARG A 40 1.69 -8.47 2.48
C ARG A 40 1.22 -7.54 1.37
N LEU A 41 0.57 -8.09 0.35
CA LEU A 41 -0.09 -7.34 -0.71
C LEU A 41 -1.60 -7.42 -0.49
N VAL A 42 -2.19 -6.36 0.03
CA VAL A 42 -3.62 -6.31 0.34
C VAL A 42 -4.43 -6.09 -0.93
N VAL A 43 -5.35 -7.01 -1.20
CA VAL A 43 -6.24 -7.00 -2.37
C VAL A 43 -7.65 -6.58 -1.95
N PRO A 44 -8.24 -5.52 -2.53
CA PRO A 44 -9.52 -4.95 -2.06
C PRO A 44 -10.77 -5.73 -2.46
N PHE A 45 -10.63 -6.88 -3.13
CA PHE A 45 -11.74 -7.64 -3.71
C PHE A 45 -11.65 -9.13 -3.38
N PRO A 46 -12.77 -9.88 -3.52
CA PRO A 46 -12.75 -11.33 -3.34
C PRO A 46 -11.77 -12.04 -4.29
N PRO A 47 -11.28 -13.23 -3.91
CA PRO A 47 -10.42 -14.05 -4.77
C PRO A 47 -11.08 -14.39 -6.12
N GLY A 48 -10.28 -14.57 -7.17
CA GLY A 48 -10.74 -15.01 -8.49
C GLY A 48 -11.23 -13.90 -9.44
N GLY A 49 -11.29 -12.65 -8.99
CA GLY A 49 -11.54 -11.49 -9.85
C GLY A 49 -10.27 -10.99 -10.56
N VAL A 50 -10.44 -10.07 -11.52
CA VAL A 50 -9.33 -9.49 -12.31
C VAL A 50 -8.22 -8.92 -11.41
N THR A 51 -8.58 -8.17 -10.36
CA THR A 51 -7.60 -7.59 -9.43
C THR A 51 -6.80 -8.65 -8.67
N ASP A 52 -7.45 -9.74 -8.25
CA ASP A 52 -6.78 -10.85 -7.55
C ASP A 52 -5.83 -11.59 -8.49
N SER A 53 -6.22 -11.82 -9.75
CA SER A 53 -5.34 -12.41 -10.76
C SER A 53 -4.09 -11.57 -11.01
N ILE A 54 -4.23 -10.25 -11.16
CA ILE A 54 -3.08 -9.33 -11.31
C ILE A 54 -2.21 -9.35 -10.05
N ALA A 55 -2.81 -9.36 -8.86
CA ALA A 55 -2.08 -9.41 -7.60
C ALA A 55 -1.24 -10.68 -7.49
N ARG A 56 -1.79 -11.85 -7.86
CA ARG A 56 -1.08 -13.14 -7.83
C ARG A 56 0.12 -13.16 -8.77
N ILE A 57 -0.07 -12.69 -10.01
CA ILE A 57 1.04 -12.52 -10.96
C ILE A 57 2.12 -11.58 -10.39
N THR A 58 1.69 -10.50 -9.73
CA THR A 58 2.60 -9.52 -9.12
C THR A 58 3.41 -10.12 -7.98
N VAL A 59 2.79 -10.86 -7.05
CA VAL A 59 3.51 -11.47 -5.93
C VAL A 59 4.48 -12.55 -6.39
N ASP A 60 4.10 -13.36 -7.39
CA ASP A 60 4.96 -14.39 -7.98
C ASP A 60 6.20 -13.77 -8.64
N TRP A 61 6.06 -12.59 -9.25
CA TRP A 61 7.18 -11.86 -9.84
C TRP A 61 8.08 -11.19 -8.79
N LEU A 62 7.49 -10.66 -7.72
CA LEU A 62 8.21 -9.92 -6.67
C LEU A 62 8.98 -10.84 -5.71
N ALA A 63 8.39 -11.95 -5.28
CA ALA A 63 8.98 -12.84 -4.27
C ALA A 63 10.45 -13.23 -4.56
N PRO A 64 10.81 -13.73 -5.76
CA PRO A 64 12.21 -14.08 -6.04
C PRO A 64 13.15 -12.86 -6.12
N ARG A 65 12.63 -11.67 -6.43
CA ARG A 65 13.43 -10.43 -6.55
C ARG A 65 13.69 -9.78 -5.20
N LEU A 66 12.74 -9.91 -4.29
CA LEU A 66 12.83 -9.38 -2.93
C LEU A 66 13.53 -10.36 -1.98
N GLY A 67 13.71 -11.63 -2.37
CA GLY A 67 14.29 -12.66 -1.51
C GLY A 67 13.45 -12.99 -0.28
N GLN A 68 12.20 -12.52 -0.24
CA GLN A 68 11.23 -12.75 0.82
C GLN A 68 9.87 -13.11 0.21
N PRO A 69 9.05 -13.92 0.89
CA PRO A 69 7.69 -14.18 0.44
C PRO A 69 6.87 -12.89 0.31
N VAL A 70 6.09 -12.78 -0.76
CA VAL A 70 5.05 -11.75 -0.89
C VAL A 70 3.70 -12.46 -0.90
N ILE A 71 2.80 -12.08 -0.01
CA ILE A 71 1.55 -12.79 0.26
C ILE A 71 0.37 -11.92 -0.16
N ALA A 72 -0.43 -12.38 -1.11
CA ALA A 72 -1.68 -11.71 -1.47
C ALA A 72 -2.77 -11.99 -0.42
N GLU A 73 -3.36 -10.94 0.14
CA GLU A 73 -4.41 -11.03 1.16
C GLU A 73 -5.67 -10.28 0.74
N ASN A 74 -6.76 -11.02 0.50
CA ASN A 74 -8.03 -10.43 0.12
C ASN A 74 -8.76 -9.83 1.33
N LYS A 75 -9.13 -8.55 1.23
CA LYS A 75 -9.95 -7.80 2.20
C LYS A 75 -11.14 -7.13 1.48
N PRO A 76 -12.19 -7.89 1.11
CA PRO A 76 -13.31 -7.35 0.36
C PRO A 76 -14.25 -6.50 1.21
N GLY A 77 -15.02 -5.63 0.54
CA GLY A 77 -16.15 -4.90 1.12
C GLY A 77 -16.11 -3.39 0.86
N ALA A 78 -17.28 -2.76 0.86
CA ALA A 78 -17.48 -1.33 0.59
C ALA A 78 -16.72 -0.82 -0.66
N SER A 79 -16.80 -1.58 -1.77
CA SER A 79 -16.08 -1.27 -3.02
C SER A 79 -14.55 -1.12 -2.85
N GLY A 80 -13.98 -1.79 -1.83
CA GLY A 80 -12.55 -1.77 -1.50
C GLY A 80 -12.17 -0.74 -0.43
N ALA A 81 -13.12 0.04 0.10
CA ALA A 81 -12.83 1.04 1.13
C ALA A 81 -12.30 0.40 2.43
N ILE A 82 -12.74 -0.81 2.79
CA ILE A 82 -12.26 -1.54 3.97
C ILE A 82 -10.76 -1.86 3.85
N ALA A 83 -10.32 -2.32 2.68
CA ALA A 83 -8.91 -2.59 2.42
C ALA A 83 -8.08 -1.30 2.39
N ALA A 84 -8.60 -0.24 1.76
CA ALA A 84 -7.93 1.05 1.71
C ALA A 84 -7.74 1.63 3.12
N GLU A 85 -8.77 1.61 3.97
CA GLU A 85 -8.67 2.03 5.37
C GLU A 85 -7.62 1.20 6.13
N PHE A 86 -7.67 -0.13 5.98
CA PHE A 86 -6.73 -1.02 6.63
C PHE A 86 -5.27 -0.68 6.28
N VAL A 87 -4.98 -0.44 4.98
CA VAL A 87 -3.61 -0.11 4.56
C VAL A 87 -3.22 1.30 4.97
N ALA A 88 -4.12 2.28 4.86
CA ALA A 88 -3.87 3.66 5.30
C ALA A 88 -3.51 3.74 6.80
N ARG A 89 -4.08 2.86 7.63
CA ARG A 89 -3.77 2.75 9.06
C ARG A 89 -2.61 1.81 9.40
N SER A 90 -2.07 1.09 8.43
CA SER A 90 -0.95 0.17 8.65
C SER A 90 0.36 0.92 8.88
N ALA A 91 1.34 0.26 9.52
CA ALA A 91 2.65 0.85 9.69
C ALA A 91 3.26 1.18 8.31
N PRO A 92 3.79 2.40 8.10
CA PRO A 92 4.43 2.79 6.83
C PRO A 92 5.86 2.24 6.73
N ASP A 93 6.04 0.94 6.97
CA ASP A 93 7.32 0.23 7.05
C ASP A 93 7.64 -0.60 5.79
N GLY A 94 6.79 -0.51 4.77
CA GLY A 94 6.91 -1.21 3.49
C GLY A 94 6.48 -2.68 3.52
N TYR A 95 6.04 -3.24 4.65
CA TYR A 95 5.60 -4.63 4.73
C TYR A 95 4.12 -4.84 4.44
N THR A 96 3.35 -3.76 4.30
CA THR A 96 1.95 -3.79 3.86
C THR A 96 1.82 -2.92 2.61
N LEU A 97 1.64 -3.56 1.47
CA LEU A 97 1.40 -2.94 0.17
C LEU A 97 -0.08 -3.02 -0.18
N PHE A 98 -0.55 -2.09 -0.99
CA PHE A 98 -1.94 -2.03 -1.42
C PHE A 98 -2.05 -2.25 -2.94
N MET A 99 -2.89 -3.20 -3.35
CA MET A 99 -3.38 -3.27 -4.72
C MET A 99 -4.45 -2.20 -4.94
N ALA A 100 -3.99 -0.96 -5.12
CA ALA A 100 -4.85 0.17 -5.42
C ALA A 100 -5.45 0.03 -6.82
N ALA A 101 -6.73 0.40 -6.96
CA ALA A 101 -7.43 0.50 -8.23
C ALA A 101 -8.30 1.77 -8.27
N SER A 102 -8.88 2.06 -9.43
CA SER A 102 -9.74 3.24 -9.61
C SER A 102 -10.92 3.32 -8.64
N PRO A 103 -11.56 2.21 -8.19
CA PRO A 103 -12.67 2.31 -7.25
C PRO A 103 -12.26 3.02 -5.96
N GLN A 104 -11.15 2.62 -5.34
CA GLN A 104 -10.79 3.12 -4.00
C GLN A 104 -10.21 4.53 -4.04
N LEU A 105 -9.44 4.87 -5.09
CA LEU A 105 -8.76 6.15 -5.17
C LEU A 105 -9.59 7.26 -5.82
N ALA A 106 -10.49 6.92 -6.74
CA ALA A 106 -11.19 7.91 -7.56
C ALA A 106 -12.71 7.84 -7.47
N ILE A 107 -13.32 6.66 -7.34
CA ILE A 107 -14.79 6.52 -7.44
C ILE A 107 -15.45 6.60 -6.05
N VAL A 108 -15.04 5.74 -5.13
CA VAL A 108 -15.60 5.61 -3.77
C VAL A 108 -15.63 6.96 -3.01
N PRO A 109 -14.57 7.81 -3.04
CA PRO A 109 -14.60 9.12 -2.38
C PRO A 109 -15.75 10.04 -2.82
N HIS A 110 -16.29 9.84 -4.03
CA HIS A 110 -17.35 10.66 -4.61
C HIS A 110 -18.76 10.07 -4.45
N VAL A 111 -18.87 8.80 -4.05
CA VAL A 111 -20.16 8.11 -3.91
C VAL A 111 -20.53 7.82 -2.45
N GLN A 112 -19.57 7.86 -1.53
CA GLN A 112 -19.80 7.67 -0.10
C GLN A 112 -18.71 8.35 0.73
N LYS A 113 -19.00 8.57 2.01
CA LYS A 113 -17.99 9.04 2.98
C LYS A 113 -16.98 7.92 3.23
N ILE A 114 -15.70 8.26 3.13
CA ILE A 114 -14.58 7.33 3.34
C ILE A 114 -13.73 7.71 4.57
N PRO A 115 -13.09 6.72 5.23
CA PRO A 115 -12.24 6.93 6.40
C PRO A 115 -10.74 7.13 6.07
N TYR A 116 -10.41 7.46 4.82
CA TYR A 116 -9.02 7.69 4.35
C TYR A 116 -8.98 8.85 3.33
N ASP A 117 -7.81 9.46 3.16
CA ASP A 117 -7.52 10.43 2.09
C ASP A 117 -6.84 9.69 0.92
N PRO A 118 -7.48 9.58 -0.26
CA PRO A 118 -6.96 8.79 -1.39
C PRO A 118 -5.68 9.38 -2.00
N VAL A 119 -5.31 10.62 -1.66
CA VAL A 119 -4.12 11.29 -2.18
C VAL A 119 -3.00 11.32 -1.15
N LYS A 120 -3.33 11.56 0.13
CA LYS A 120 -2.31 11.77 1.18
C LYS A 120 -1.91 10.51 1.93
N ASP A 121 -2.81 9.54 2.06
CA ASP A 121 -2.57 8.38 2.92
C ASP A 121 -1.80 7.25 2.19
N PHE A 122 -1.55 7.40 0.89
CA PHE A 122 -0.87 6.39 0.07
C PHE A 122 0.32 6.97 -0.68
N ALA A 123 1.44 6.28 -0.63
CA ALA A 123 2.60 6.53 -1.49
C ALA A 123 2.48 5.69 -2.78
N PRO A 124 2.35 6.29 -3.97
CA PRO A 124 2.31 5.54 -5.22
C PRO A 124 3.64 4.83 -5.48
N VAL A 125 3.59 3.55 -5.85
CA VAL A 125 4.80 2.74 -6.13
C VAL A 125 4.96 2.52 -7.63
N SER A 126 3.98 1.86 -8.26
CA SER A 126 4.00 1.57 -9.70
C SER A 126 2.62 1.14 -10.20
N ILE A 127 2.39 1.26 -11.51
CA ILE A 127 1.26 0.62 -12.19
C ILE A 127 1.68 -0.81 -12.55
N VAL A 128 1.02 -1.81 -11.96
CA VAL A 128 1.33 -3.23 -12.18
C VAL A 128 0.46 -3.90 -13.25
N GLY A 129 -0.60 -3.23 -13.70
CA GLY A 129 -1.48 -3.74 -14.74
C GLY A 129 -2.59 -2.76 -15.10
N ALA A 130 -3.18 -2.97 -16.27
CA ALA A 130 -4.37 -2.30 -16.74
C ALA A 130 -5.37 -3.34 -17.27
N SER A 131 -6.65 -3.08 -17.12
CA SER A 131 -7.72 -3.93 -17.64
C SER A 131 -8.63 -3.11 -18.55
N ALA A 132 -8.99 -3.65 -19.70
CA ALA A 132 -10.09 -3.14 -20.49
C ALA A 132 -11.43 -3.54 -19.85
N PHE A 133 -12.44 -2.68 -19.98
CA PHE A 133 -13.82 -3.04 -19.66
C PHE A 133 -14.49 -3.58 -20.92
N GLY A 134 -15.24 -4.67 -20.77
CA GLY A 134 -16.06 -5.25 -21.83
C GLY A 134 -17.53 -5.27 -21.43
N LEU A 135 -18.42 -5.08 -22.40
CA LEU A 135 -19.85 -5.32 -22.23
C LEU A 135 -20.15 -6.78 -22.56
N GLY A 136 -20.65 -7.53 -21.58
CA GLY A 136 -21.11 -8.89 -21.75
C GLY A 136 -22.61 -8.99 -21.45
N VAL A 137 -23.32 -9.79 -22.24
CA VAL A 137 -24.72 -10.16 -22.00
C VAL A 137 -24.80 -11.65 -21.72
N ASN A 138 -25.80 -12.08 -20.96
CA ASN A 138 -26.09 -13.49 -20.79
C ASN A 138 -26.42 -14.12 -22.16
N ASP A 139 -25.97 -15.34 -22.42
CA ASP A 139 -26.13 -16.03 -23.72
C ASP A 139 -27.60 -16.29 -24.11
N ARG A 140 -28.50 -16.35 -23.12
CA ARG A 140 -29.95 -16.47 -23.29
C ARG A 140 -30.62 -15.17 -23.76
N LEU A 141 -29.92 -14.04 -23.72
CA LEU A 141 -30.45 -12.79 -24.26
C LEU A 141 -30.39 -12.80 -25.80
N PRO A 142 -31.45 -12.34 -26.49
CA PRO A 142 -31.48 -12.29 -27.94
C PRO A 142 -30.34 -11.50 -28.60
N PRO A 143 -29.95 -10.30 -28.11
CA PRO A 143 -28.93 -9.47 -28.76
C PRO A 143 -27.60 -10.16 -29.00
N LYS A 144 -27.11 -10.11 -30.24
CA LYS A 144 -25.78 -10.60 -30.65
C LYS A 144 -24.83 -9.48 -31.06
N SER A 145 -25.30 -8.24 -31.05
CA SER A 145 -24.51 -7.04 -31.29
C SER A 145 -24.84 -5.94 -30.29
N LEU A 146 -23.96 -4.95 -30.17
CA LEU A 146 -24.20 -3.78 -29.31
C LEU A 146 -25.45 -3.01 -29.76
N ALA A 147 -25.67 -2.86 -31.07
CA ALA A 147 -26.84 -2.19 -31.62
C ALA A 147 -28.15 -2.90 -31.22
N GLU A 148 -28.22 -4.23 -31.41
CA GLU A 148 -29.36 -5.03 -30.96
C GLU A 148 -29.58 -4.93 -29.45
N PHE A 149 -28.51 -4.84 -28.65
CA PHE A 149 -28.63 -4.72 -27.20
C PHE A 149 -29.21 -3.36 -26.79
N VAL A 150 -28.78 -2.28 -27.43
CA VAL A 150 -29.29 -0.92 -27.20
C VAL A 150 -30.78 -0.84 -27.56
N ASP A 151 -31.18 -1.43 -28.69
CA ASP A 151 -32.59 -1.50 -29.11
C ASP A 151 -33.42 -2.35 -28.14
N TYR A 152 -32.89 -3.51 -27.73
CA TYR A 152 -33.54 -4.43 -26.77
C TYR A 152 -33.73 -3.79 -25.40
N ALA A 153 -32.75 -3.05 -24.90
CA ALA A 153 -32.81 -2.35 -23.62
C ALA A 153 -33.72 -1.11 -23.65
N GLY A 154 -34.20 -0.71 -24.84
CA GLY A 154 -35.04 0.47 -25.02
C GLY A 154 -34.33 1.80 -24.73
N LEU A 155 -32.99 1.79 -24.68
CA LEU A 155 -32.18 2.96 -24.27
C LEU A 155 -32.28 4.13 -25.26
N LEU A 156 -32.74 3.89 -26.50
CA LEU A 156 -32.95 4.92 -27.52
C LEU A 156 -34.41 5.39 -27.65
N ARG A 157 -35.36 4.83 -26.88
CA ARG A 157 -36.71 5.38 -26.83
C ARG A 157 -36.69 6.58 -25.89
N GLN A 158 -36.57 7.78 -26.45
CA GLN A 158 -36.79 8.99 -25.67
C GLN A 158 -38.20 8.95 -25.04
N PRO A 159 -38.35 9.40 -23.78
CA PRO A 159 -39.68 9.57 -23.19
C PRO A 159 -40.48 10.53 -24.08
N GLN A 160 -41.65 10.09 -24.53
CA GLN A 160 -42.67 10.96 -25.13
C GLN A 160 -43.28 11.86 -24.06
#